data_AF-A0A4R9EHV0-F1
#
_entry.id   AF-A0A4R9EHV0-F1
#
_cell.length_a   1.000
_cell.length_b   1.000
_cell.length_c   1.000
_cell.angle_alpha   90.00
_cell.angle_beta   90.00
_cell.angle_gamma   90.00
#
_symmetry.space_group_name_H-M   'P 1'
#
loop_
_entity.id
_entity.type
_entity.pdbx_description
1 polymer ?
#
loop_
_entity_poly.entity_id
_entity_poly.type
_entity_poly.pdbx_seq_one_letter_code
_entity_poly.pdbx_strand_id
1 'polypeptide(L)' 'MAKNAISKPVAESRSRLGAKRRWNPDADVTEERRELKAALLEAHIKKVVDSLPPLSDEQRAKLALLLRPEAGA' A
#
# COMPACT_ATOMS: atom_id res chain seq x y z
N MET A 1 12.02 14.81 14.98
CA MET A 1 10.89 14.53 14.07
C MET A 1 11.03 13.09 13.59
N ALA A 2 10.07 12.21 13.87
CA ALA A 2 10.25 10.75 13.82
C ALA A 2 10.50 10.24 12.38
N LYS A 3 11.75 9.85 12.09
CA LYS A 3 12.20 9.41 10.76
C LYS A 3 11.58 8.09 10.26
N ASN A 4 10.68 7.46 11.03
CA ASN A 4 10.12 6.12 10.80
C ASN A 4 8.61 6.01 11.13
N ALA A 5 7.85 7.10 11.08
CA ALA A 5 6.41 7.02 11.33
C ALA A 5 5.72 6.18 10.23
N ILE A 6 5.03 5.13 10.63
CA ILE A 6 4.22 4.29 9.73
C ILE A 6 3.01 5.11 9.27
N SER A 7 2.64 5.01 7.99
CA SER A 7 1.47 5.71 7.48
C SER A 7 0.20 5.28 8.22
N LYS A 8 -0.75 6.20 8.41
CA LYS A 8 -2.02 5.92 9.09
C LYS A 8 -2.76 4.71 8.50
N PRO A 9 -2.88 4.54 7.16
CA PRO A 9 -3.51 3.35 6.57
C PRO A 9 -2.81 2.05 6.97
N VAL A 10 -1.47 2.01 6.98
CA VAL A 10 -0.72 0.82 7.39
C VAL A 10 -0.93 0.52 8.87
N ALA A 11 -0.95 1.54 9.74
CA ALA A 11 -1.19 1.35 11.17
C ALA A 11 -2.60 0.77 11.45
N GLU A 12 -3.62 1.28 10.76
CA GLU A 12 -5.01 0.83 10.89
C GLU A 12 -5.18 -0.61 10.40
N SER A 13 -4.69 -0.94 9.19
CA SER A 13 -4.78 -2.31 8.64
C SER A 13 -4.01 -3.33 9.49
N ARG A 14 -2.85 -2.97 10.05
CA ARG A 14 -2.12 -3.85 10.99
C ARG A 14 -2.91 -4.10 12.27
N SER A 15 -3.53 -3.06 12.82
CA SER A 15 -4.33 -3.17 14.03
C SER A 15 -5.56 -4.06 13.81
N ARG A 16 -6.25 -3.89 12.68
CA ARG A 16 -7.40 -4.71 12.29
C ARG A 16 -7.03 -6.19 12.15
N LEU A 17 -5.97 -6.49 11.40
CA LEU A 17 -5.47 -7.86 11.23
C LEU A 17 -5.04 -8.49 12.55
N GLY A 18 -4.32 -7.73 13.39
CA GLY A 18 -3.86 -8.19 14.70
C GLY A 18 -5.03 -8.48 15.66
N ALA A 19 -6.02 -7.59 15.72
CA ALA A 19 -7.23 -7.80 16.51
C ALA A 19 -8.00 -9.05 16.05
N LYS A 20 -8.17 -9.24 14.74
CA LYS A 20 -8.90 -10.40 14.21
C LYS A 20 -8.18 -11.71 14.52
N ARG A 21 -6.85 -11.77 14.32
CA ARG A 21 -6.05 -12.94 14.69
C ARG A 21 -6.06 -13.26 16.18
N ARG A 22 -6.14 -12.24 17.04
CA ARG A 22 -6.15 -12.41 18.50
C ARG A 22 -7.49 -12.95 19.01
N TRP A 23 -8.60 -12.41 18.51
CA TRP A 23 -9.94 -12.72 19.04
C TRP A 23 -10.68 -13.79 18.24
N ASN A 24 -10.25 -14.06 17.00
CA ASN A 24 -10.80 -15.11 16.16
C ASN A 24 -9.67 -15.77 15.35
N PRO A 25 -8.89 -16.68 15.97
CA PRO A 25 -7.67 -17.23 15.37
C PRO A 25 -7.93 -18.02 14.07
N ASP A 26 -9.12 -18.62 13.95
CA ASP A 26 -9.55 -19.44 12.82
C ASP A 26 -10.30 -18.65 11.74
N ALA A 27 -10.53 -17.34 11.95
CA ALA A 27 -11.17 -16.51 10.93
C ALA A 27 -10.35 -16.44 9.65
N ASP A 28 -11.05 -16.40 8.51
CA ASP A 28 -10.45 -15.95 7.27
C ASP A 28 -10.03 -14.47 7.42
N VAL A 29 -8.76 -14.22 7.13
CA VAL A 29 -8.12 -12.90 7.18
C VAL A 29 -7.56 -12.48 5.83
N THR A 30 -8.01 -13.12 4.75
CA THR A 30 -7.52 -12.87 3.40
C THR A 30 -7.71 -11.41 3.00
N GLU A 31 -8.87 -10.81 3.31
CA GLU A 31 -9.14 -9.40 3.01
C GLU A 31 -8.28 -8.46 3.86
N GLU A 32 -8.14 -8.69 5.17
CA GLU A 32 -7.28 -7.84 6.01
C GLU A 32 -5.80 -7.91 5.59
N ARG A 33 -5.35 -9.07 5.10
CA ARG A 33 -4.01 -9.22 4.50
C ARG A 33 -3.91 -8.45 3.18
N ARG A 34 -4.92 -8.53 2.32
CA ARG A 34 -4.98 -7.79 1.06
C ARG A 34 -4.91 -6.28 1.31
N GLU A 35 -5.73 -5.77 2.23
CA GLU A 35 -5.74 -4.36 2.65
C GLU A 35 -4.37 -3.93 3.19
N LEU A 36 -3.76 -4.72 4.07
CA LEU A 36 -2.43 -4.42 4.60
C LEU A 36 -1.38 -4.35 3.49
N LYS A 37 -1.44 -5.26 2.51
CA LYS A 37 -0.52 -5.24 1.37
C LYS A 37 -0.73 -4.02 0.47
N ALA A 38 -1.97 -3.64 0.21
CA ALA A 38 -2.29 -2.43 -0.55
C ALA A 38 -1.73 -1.18 0.14
N ALA A 39 -1.99 -1.01 1.45
CA ALA A 39 -1.51 0.14 2.22
C ALA A 39 0.04 0.21 2.28
N LEU A 40 0.72 -0.94 2.39
CA LEU A 40 2.19 -1.00 2.35
C LEU A 40 2.74 -0.60 0.99
N LEU A 41 2.10 -1.05 -0.10
CA LEU A 41 2.52 -0.72 -1.46
C LEU A 41 2.33 0.78 -1.74
N GLU A 42 1.19 1.35 -1.36
CA GLU A 42 0.92 2.78 -1.48
C GLU A 42 1.99 3.61 -0.73
N ALA A 43 2.26 3.26 0.53
CA ALA A 43 3.27 3.95 1.33
C ALA A 43 4.67 3.84 0.71
N HIS A 44 5.01 2.69 0.11
CA HIS A 44 6.26 2.48 -0.58
C HIS A 44 6.37 3.34 -1.85
N ILE A 45 5.35 3.32 -2.70
CA ILE A 45 5.28 4.13 -3.91
C ILE A 45 5.42 5.61 -3.56
N LYS A 46 4.64 6.10 -2.59
CA LYS A 46 4.71 7.49 -2.14
C LYS A 46 6.11 7.86 -1.67
N LYS A 47 6.72 7.03 -0.82
CA LYS A 47 8.09 7.27 -0.34
C LYS A 47 9.08 7.37 -1.51
N VAL A 48 9.00 6.46 -2.47
CA VAL A 48 9.90 6.44 -3.63
C VAL A 48 9.69 7.69 -4.49
N VAL A 49 8.44 8.00 -4.85
CA VAL A 49 8.09 9.17 -5.67
C VAL A 49 8.49 10.49 -5.00
N ASP A 50 8.23 10.64 -3.69
CA ASP A 50 8.57 11.85 -2.94
C ASP A 50 10.09 12.02 -2.75
N SER A 51 10.86 10.92 -2.76
CA SER A 51 12.33 10.95 -2.54
C SER A 51 13.15 11.26 -3.79
N LEU A 52 12.52 11.17 -4.97
CA LEU A 52 13.16 11.42 -6.25
C LEU A 52 12.85 12.86 -6.71
N PRO A 53 13.70 13.46 -7.58
CA PRO A 53 13.27 14.65 -8.31
C PRO A 53 11.91 14.37 -8.99
N PRO A 54 11.08 15.40 -9.22
CA PRO A 54 9.78 15.24 -9.85
C PRO A 54 9.91 14.36 -11.08
N LEU A 55 9.06 13.32 -11.19
CA LEU A 55 9.09 12.41 -12.33
C LEU A 55 9.09 13.22 -13.63
N SER A 56 9.87 12.82 -14.62
CA SER A 56 9.74 13.39 -15.96
C SER A 56 8.39 13.01 -16.57
N ASP A 57 7.93 13.75 -17.56
CA ASP A 57 6.68 13.41 -18.28
C ASP A 57 6.74 12.02 -18.91
N GLU A 58 7.93 11.61 -19.38
CA GLU A 58 8.20 10.28 -19.93
C GLU A 58 8.04 9.18 -18.86
N GLN A 59 8.53 9.43 -17.64
CA GLN A 59 8.38 8.49 -16.52
C GLN A 59 6.92 8.37 -16.08
N ARG A 60 6.20 9.50 -16.00
CA ARG A 60 4.75 9.51 -15.73
C ARG A 60 3.98 8.74 -16.80
N ALA A 61 4.31 8.92 -18.06
CA ALA A 61 3.67 8.21 -19.17
C ALA A 61 3.90 6.68 -19.10
N LYS A 62 5.13 6.24 -18.81
CA LYS A 62 5.44 4.81 -18.61
C LYS A 62 4.67 4.21 -17.42
N LEU A 63 4.61 4.91 -16.29
CA LEU A 63 3.84 4.46 -15.13
C LEU A 63 2.35 4.40 -15.45
N ALA A 64 1.81 5.39 -16.18
CA ALA A 64 0.42 5.39 -16.60
C ALA A 64 0.08 4.22 -17.54
N LEU A 65 1.02 3.77 -18.38
CA LEU A 65 0.86 2.57 -19.20
C LEU A 65 0.87 1.29 -18.35
N LEU A 66 1.82 1.17 -17.42
CA LEU A 66 1.95 0.00 -16.54
C LEU A 66 0.81 -0.14 -15.53
N LEU A 67 0.27 1.00 -15.08
CA LEU A 67 -0.80 1.07 -14.09
C LEU A 67 -2.17 1.27 -14.73
N ARG A 68 -2.24 1.45 -16.05
CA ARG A 68 -3.51 1.37 -16.75
C ARG A 68 -4.02 -0.06 -16.55
N PRO A 69 -5.23 -0.24 -16.03
CA PRO A 69 -5.87 -1.53 -16.18
C PRO A 69 -5.92 -1.81 -17.67
N GLU A 70 -5.33 -2.92 -18.11
CA GLU A 70 -5.67 -3.53 -19.39
C GLU A 70 -7.20 -3.57 -19.39
N ALA A 71 -7.85 -2.80 -20.25
CA ALA A 71 -9.28 -2.93 -20.44
C ALA A 71 -9.53 -4.28 -21.10
N GLY A 72 -9.52 -5.37 -20.33
CA GLY A 72 -9.91 -6.70 -20.78
C GLY A 72 -9.24 -7.87 -20.06
N ALA A 73 -9.95 -8.47 -19.10
CA ALA A 73 -10.06 -9.92 -18.85
C ALA A 73 -11.13 -10.19 -17.77
#